data_AF-A0A538T306-F1
#
_entry.id   AF-A0A538T306-F1
#
_cell.length_a   1.000
_cell.length_b   1.000
_cell.length_c   1.000
_cell.angle_alpha   90.00
_cell.angle_beta   90.00
_cell.angle_gamma   90.00
#
_symmetry.space_group_name_H-M   'P 1'
#
loop_
_entity.id
_entity.type
_entity.pdbx_description
1 polymer ?
#
loop_
_entity_poly.entity_id
_entity_poly.type
_entity_poly.pdbx_seq_one_letter_code
_entity_poly.pdbx_strand_id
1 'polypeptide(L)'
;MPRHRIPFLLALVVLITPFSDAFGFDGNREGFILGFGGGYGQFFAISQDAPDVSGQGVLTELVLGHGVSDQWLVHYSGRQIWGSKNGILYTAVFPSLAVTHFSRSKSPSFYQMGSLPATARTGRQDSL
;
A
#
# COMPACT_ATOMS: atom_id res chain seq x y z
N MET A 1 -35.91 -5.42 -3.44
CA MET A 1 -34.76 -4.57 -3.82
C MET A 1 -33.51 -5.47 -3.89
N PRO A 2 -32.71 -5.46 -4.97
CA PRO A 2 -31.69 -6.48 -5.17
C PRO A 2 -30.51 -6.29 -4.20
N ARG A 3 -30.26 -7.30 -3.37
CA ARG A 3 -29.25 -7.38 -2.30
C ARG A 3 -27.79 -7.19 -2.75
N HIS A 4 -27.51 -7.12 -4.06
CA HIS A 4 -26.16 -7.02 -4.62
C HIS A 4 -25.70 -5.58 -4.92
N ARG A 5 -26.54 -4.56 -4.71
CA ARG A 5 -26.17 -3.16 -5.02
C ARG A 5 -25.11 -2.60 -4.08
N ILE A 6 -25.17 -2.95 -2.79
CA ILE A 6 -24.26 -2.43 -1.76
C ILE A 6 -22.83 -2.98 -1.91
N PRO A 7 -22.58 -4.30 -2.08
CA PRO A 7 -21.22 -4.79 -2.30
C PRO A 7 -20.62 -4.31 -3.63
N PHE A 8 -21.45 -4.13 -4.67
CA PHE A 8 -21.01 -3.56 -5.94
C PHE A 8 -20.63 -2.08 -5.80
N LEU A 9 -21.42 -1.29 -5.08
CA LEU A 9 -21.10 0.11 -4.78
C LEU A 9 -19.86 0.25 -3.90
N LEU A 10 -19.66 -0.66 -2.93
CA LEU A 10 -18.45 -0.68 -2.11
C LEU A 10 -17.21 -1.07 -2.92
N ALA A 11 -17.32 -2.07 -3.80
CA ALA A 11 -16.24 -2.41 -4.74
C ALA A 11 -15.91 -1.23 -5.67
N LEU A 12 -16.94 -0.51 -6.14
CA LEU A 12 -16.78 0.69 -6.96
C LEU A 12 -16.09 1.83 -6.19
N VAL A 13 -16.48 2.08 -4.93
CA VAL A 13 -15.83 3.10 -4.07
C VAL A 13 -14.40 2.73 -3.73
N VAL A 14 -14.10 1.45 -3.49
CA VAL A 14 -12.73 0.94 -3.27
C VAL A 14 -11.88 1.04 -4.55
N LEU A 15 -12.50 0.96 -5.73
CA LEU A 15 -11.85 1.21 -7.02
C LEU A 15 -11.61 2.71 -7.32
N ILE A 16 -12.27 3.64 -6.61
CA ILE A 16 -12.24 5.08 -6.90
C ILE A 16 -11.27 5.87 -6.00
N THR A 17 -10.76 5.32 -4.90
CA THR A 17 -9.83 6.07 -4.01
C THR A 17 -8.65 5.24 -3.50
N PRO A 18 -7.39 5.75 -3.55
CA PRO A 18 -6.98 7.12 -3.87
C PRO A 18 -6.20 7.20 -5.20
N PHE A 19 -6.72 8.01 -6.13
CA PHE A 19 -5.86 8.87 -6.95
C PHE A 19 -5.23 9.91 -6.02
N SER A 20 -4.19 9.52 -5.29
CA SER A 20 -3.36 10.48 -4.59
C SER A 20 -2.44 11.12 -5.62
N ASP A 21 -2.82 12.30 -6.10
CA ASP A 21 -1.91 13.17 -6.83
C ASP A 21 -0.65 13.34 -5.98
N ALA A 22 0.48 12.83 -6.48
CA ALA A 22 1.78 13.06 -5.88
C ALA A 22 2.16 14.53 -6.12
N PHE A 23 1.59 15.44 -5.33
CA PHE A 23 1.78 16.90 -5.39
C PHE A 23 3.20 17.38 -5.03
N GLY A 24 4.18 16.49 -4.99
CA GLY A 24 5.58 16.81 -4.65
C GLY A 24 6.59 16.56 -5.77
N PHE A 25 6.17 16.03 -6.93
CA PHE A 25 7.06 15.81 -8.08
C PHE A 25 6.90 16.96 -9.07
N ASP A 26 8.01 17.47 -9.61
CA ASP A 26 8.05 18.37 -10.78
C ASP A 26 7.39 17.76 -12.04
N GLY A 27 6.92 16.51 -11.93
CA GLY A 27 6.24 15.72 -12.94
C GLY A 27 7.18 14.81 -13.71
N ASN A 28 8.49 14.99 -13.55
CA ASN A 28 9.54 14.25 -14.24
C ASN A 28 9.96 13.08 -13.37
N ARG A 29 9.63 11.83 -13.76
CA ARG A 29 9.79 10.67 -12.85
C ARG A 29 11.17 10.04 -12.90
N GLU A 30 12.03 10.51 -13.79
CA GLU A 30 13.38 10.01 -13.96
C GLU A 30 14.31 10.41 -12.80
N GLY A 31 15.16 9.49 -12.37
CA GLY A 31 16.13 9.74 -11.30
C GLY A 31 15.70 9.21 -9.94
N PHE A 32 16.39 9.64 -8.88
CA PHE A 32 16.16 9.13 -7.53
C PHE A 32 14.83 9.62 -6.95
N ILE A 33 14.08 8.70 -6.32
CA ILE A 33 12.78 8.96 -5.73
C ILE A 33 12.81 8.57 -4.26
N LEU A 34 12.37 9.49 -3.40
CA LEU A 34 12.01 9.23 -2.01
C LEU A 34 10.57 9.69 -1.80
N GLY A 35 9.69 8.75 -1.46
CA GLY A 35 8.28 9.00 -1.21
C GLY A 35 7.88 8.56 0.18
N PHE A 36 6.98 9.33 0.79
CA PHE A 36 6.29 8.92 2.02
C PHE A 36 4.79 9.03 1.81
N GLY A 37 4.06 7.99 2.17
CA GLY A 37 2.61 7.88 2.03
C GLY A 37 1.95 7.55 3.36
N GLY A 38 0.71 7.98 3.51
CA GLY A 38 -0.13 7.67 4.66
C GLY A 38 -1.56 7.36 4.21
N GLY A 39 -2.23 6.48 4.93
CA GLY A 39 -3.60 6.10 4.65
C GLY A 39 -4.24 5.34 5.80
N TYR A 40 -5.45 4.86 5.59
CA TYR A 40 -6.17 3.98 6.50
C TYR A 40 -6.62 2.75 5.73
N GLY A 41 -6.41 1.57 6.30
CA GLY A 41 -6.66 0.31 5.61
C GLY A 41 -7.01 -0.82 6.54
N GLN A 42 -7.42 -1.94 5.94
CA GLN A 42 -7.72 -3.18 6.64
C GLN A 42 -6.67 -4.23 6.30
N PHE A 43 -6.10 -4.84 7.33
CA PHE A 43 -5.21 -5.98 7.21
C PHE A 43 -5.99 -7.27 7.42
N PHE A 44 -5.75 -8.23 6.53
CA PHE A 44 -6.26 -9.59 6.61
C PHE A 44 -5.08 -10.56 6.51
N ALA A 45 -4.60 -11.07 7.65
CA ALA A 45 -3.74 -12.25 7.65
C ALA A 45 -4.60 -13.51 7.67
N ILE A 46 -4.54 -14.30 6.60
CA ILE A 46 -5.03 -15.68 6.61
C ILE A 46 -3.83 -16.54 7.01
N SER A 47 -3.84 -17.07 8.23
CA SER A 47 -2.79 -17.98 8.73
C SER A 47 -3.41 -19.34 8.97
N GLN A 48 -2.82 -20.40 8.41
CA GLN A 48 -3.29 -21.78 8.65
C GLN A 48 -3.07 -22.22 10.11
N ASP A 49 -2.08 -21.62 10.79
CA ASP A 49 -1.62 -22.07 12.13
C ASP A 49 -1.76 -21.01 13.24
N ALA A 50 -2.39 -19.87 12.98
CA ALA A 50 -2.52 -18.80 13.97
C ALA A 50 -3.91 -18.15 13.90
N PRO A 51 -4.46 -17.65 15.02
CA PRO A 51 -5.75 -16.96 15.00
C PRO A 51 -5.72 -15.79 14.01
N ASP A 52 -6.80 -15.64 13.24
CA ASP A 52 -6.94 -14.58 12.24
C ASP A 52 -6.68 -13.20 12.85
N VAL A 53 -5.51 -12.65 12.55
CA VAL A 53 -5.17 -11.27 12.88
C VAL A 53 -5.70 -10.38 11.78
N SER A 54 -7.03 -10.28 11.71
CA SER A 54 -7.72 -9.27 10.92
C SER A 54 -7.92 -8.02 11.77
N GLY A 55 -7.60 -6.85 11.22
CA GLY A 55 -7.76 -5.58 11.92
C GLY A 55 -7.66 -4.37 10.98
N GLN A 56 -8.10 -3.22 11.45
CA GLN A 56 -8.02 -1.95 10.71
C GLN A 56 -7.01 -1.02 11.38
N GLY A 57 -6.35 -0.19 10.59
CA GLY A 57 -5.27 0.62 11.10
C GLY A 57 -4.80 1.72 10.16
N VAL A 58 -3.95 2.57 10.72
CA VAL A 58 -3.20 3.57 9.96
C VAL A 58 -2.11 2.87 9.18
N LEU A 59 -2.07 3.08 7.87
CA LEU A 59 -1.03 2.58 7.00
C LEU A 59 -0.06 3.71 6.68
N THR A 60 1.22 3.46 6.84
CA THR A 60 2.30 4.34 6.40
C THR A 60 3.13 3.59 5.36
N GLU A 61 3.61 4.29 4.35
CA GLU A 61 4.41 3.72 3.28
C GLU A 61 5.67 4.58 3.08
N LEU A 62 6.83 3.93 3.06
CA LEU A 62 8.07 4.53 2.62
C LEU A 62 8.44 3.93 1.28
N VAL A 63 8.74 4.77 0.29
CA VAL A 63 9.18 4.38 -1.05
C VAL A 63 10.56 4.95 -1.29
N LEU A 64 11.51 4.08 -1.64
CA LEU A 64 12.85 4.45 -2.07
C LEU A 64 13.08 3.83 -3.44
N GLY A 65 13.31 4.64 -4.48
CA GLY A 65 13.42 4.11 -5.83
C GLY A 65 14.24 4.95 -6.77
N HIS A 66 14.23 4.50 -8.02
CA HIS A 66 14.85 5.17 -9.13
C HIS A 66 13.95 5.04 -10.36
N GLY A 67 13.55 6.17 -10.92
CA GLY A 67 12.89 6.22 -12.22
C GLY A 67 13.91 5.99 -13.31
N VAL A 68 13.73 4.89 -14.03
CA VAL A 68 14.51 4.55 -15.22
C VAL A 68 14.09 5.44 -16.40
N SER A 69 12.84 5.90 -16.38
CA SER A 69 12.29 6.93 -17.28
C SER A 69 11.04 7.55 -16.66
N ASP A 70 10.44 8.51 -17.35
CA ASP A 70 9.15 9.10 -16.99
C ASP A 70 8.00 8.09 -16.79
N GLN A 71 8.15 6.88 -17.34
CA GLN A 71 7.12 5.84 -17.32
C GLN A 71 7.49 4.61 -16.52
N TRP A 72 8.75 4.44 -16.13
CA TRP A 72 9.20 3.23 -15.44
C TRP A 72 9.93 3.58 -14.16
N LEU A 73 9.41 3.08 -13.05
CA LEU A 73 9.97 3.24 -11.72
C LEU A 73 10.29 1.88 -11.12
N VAL A 74 11.54 1.69 -10.71
CA VAL A 74 11.96 0.56 -9.88
C VAL A 74 12.13 1.08 -8.47
N HIS A 75 11.47 0.45 -7.50
CA HIS A 75 11.50 0.93 -6.12
C HIS A 75 11.42 -0.19 -5.10
N TYR A 76 12.00 0.09 -3.95
CA TYR A 76 11.76 -0.65 -2.72
C TYR A 76 10.72 0.14 -1.91
N SER A 77 9.68 -0.55 -1.45
CA SER A 77 8.64 0.03 -0.62
C SER A 77 8.48 -0.75 0.68
N GLY A 78 8.44 -0.04 1.81
CA GLY A 78 8.08 -0.58 3.11
C GLY A 78 6.72 -0.05 3.53
N ARG A 79 5.70 -0.91 3.49
CA ARG A 79 4.37 -0.56 4.03
C ARG A 79 4.27 -1.03 5.47
N GLN A 80 3.79 -0.19 6.35
CA GLN A 80 3.57 -0.54 7.74
C GLN A 80 2.14 -0.21 8.13
N ILE A 81 1.44 -1.16 8.75
CA ILE A 81 0.12 -0.92 9.33
C ILE A 81 0.24 -0.90 10.86
N TRP A 82 -0.41 0.08 11.48
CA TRP A 82 -0.56 0.24 12.92
C TRP A 82 -2.03 0.16 13.27
N GLY A 83 -2.43 -0.83 14.07
CA GLY A 83 -3.84 -0.99 14.46
C GLY A 83 -4.01 -1.48 15.88
N SER A 84 -5.27 -1.60 16.29
CA SER A 84 -5.65 -2.15 17.59
C SER A 84 -6.82 -3.12 17.44
N LYS A 85 -6.79 -4.22 18.19
CA LYS A 85 -7.89 -5.18 18.30
C LYS A 85 -8.02 -5.62 19.75
N ASN A 86 -9.21 -5.46 20.34
CA ASN A 86 -9.50 -5.84 21.73
C ASN A 86 -8.49 -5.26 22.75
N GLY A 87 -8.04 -4.02 22.54
CA GLY A 87 -7.05 -3.36 23.40
C GLY A 87 -5.59 -3.74 23.13
N ILE A 88 -5.33 -4.72 22.24
CA ILE A 88 -3.97 -5.11 21.84
C ILE A 88 -3.57 -4.28 20.62
N LEU A 89 -2.46 -3.56 20.73
CA LEU A 89 -1.83 -2.90 19.59
C LEU A 89 -1.08 -3.92 18.74
N TYR A 90 -1.23 -3.81 17.42
CA TYR A 90 -0.46 -4.61 16.48
C TYR A 90 0.18 -3.73 15.42
N THR A 91 1.34 -4.17 14.96
CA THR A 91 2.01 -3.59 13.81
C THR A 91 2.46 -4.70 12.87
N ALA A 92 2.38 -4.45 11.56
CA ALA A 92 2.94 -5.35 10.57
C ALA A 92 3.64 -4.52 9.49
N VAL A 93 4.83 -4.99 9.08
CA VAL A 93 5.64 -4.37 8.03
C VAL A 93 5.67 -5.31 6.83
N PHE A 94 5.43 -4.76 5.64
CA PHE A 94 5.39 -5.42 4.36
C PHE A 94 6.43 -4.76 3.45
N PRO A 95 7.69 -5.21 3.50
CA PRO A 95 8.67 -4.76 2.55
C PRO A 95 8.44 -5.43 1.20
N SER A 96 8.64 -4.70 0.11
CA SER A 96 8.53 -5.23 -1.24
C SER A 96 9.47 -4.51 -2.20
N LEU A 97 9.98 -5.27 -3.16
CA LEU A 97 10.59 -4.71 -4.36
C LEU A 97 9.51 -4.64 -5.43
N ALA A 98 9.37 -3.49 -6.09
CA ALA A 98 8.31 -3.26 -7.04
C ALA A 98 8.81 -2.53 -8.28
N VAL A 99 8.15 -2.82 -9.40
CA VAL A 99 8.28 -2.09 -10.65
C VAL A 99 6.93 -1.49 -10.98
N THR A 100 6.91 -0.19 -11.25
CA THR A 100 5.69 0.56 -11.58
C THR A 100 5.82 1.16 -12.96
N HIS A 101 4.81 0.88 -13.80
CA HIS A 101 4.67 1.44 -15.13
C HIS A 101 3.57 2.51 -15.14
N PHE A 102 3.85 3.69 -15.69
CA PHE A 102 2.89 4.78 -15.86
C PHE A 102 2.43 4.88 -17.33
N SER A 103 1.11 4.97 -17.54
CA SER A 103 0.51 5.13 -18.87
C SER A 103 0.93 6.39 -19.63
N ARG A 104 1.40 7.43 -18.92
CA ARG A 104 1.81 8.73 -19.48
C ARG A 104 3.08 9.22 -18.80
N SER A 105 3.92 9.93 -19.56
CA SER A 105 5.16 10.50 -19.06
C SER A 105 4.97 11.59 -18.00
N LYS A 106 3.83 12.30 -18.02
CA LYS A 106 3.49 13.35 -17.06
C LYS A 106 2.30 12.98 -16.19
N SER A 107 2.21 13.59 -15.01
CA SER A 107 1.03 13.47 -14.13
C SER A 107 -0.14 14.32 -14.69
N PRO A 108 -1.41 13.91 -14.45
CA PRO A 108 -1.83 12.64 -13.84
C PRO A 108 -1.70 11.47 -14.83
N SER A 109 -1.36 10.28 -14.31
CA SER A 109 -1.25 9.06 -15.09
C SER A 109 -1.82 7.87 -14.32
N PHE A 110 -2.50 6.97 -15.02
CA PHE A 110 -2.74 5.63 -14.51
C PHE A 110 -1.41 4.89 -14.36
N TYR A 111 -1.32 4.01 -13.38
CA TYR A 111 -0.14 3.18 -13.21
C TYR A 111 -0.51 1.74 -12.87
N GLN A 112 0.36 0.82 -13.29
CA GLN A 112 0.30 -0.58 -12.94
C GLN A 112 1.58 -0.93 -12.18
N MET A 113 1.43 -1.64 -11.06
CA MET A 113 2.54 -2.06 -10.23
C MET A 113 2.61 -3.58 -10.16
N GLY A 114 3.80 -4.13 -10.40
CA GLY A 114 4.15 -5.50 -10.06
C GLY A 114 5.11 -5.49 -8.89
N SER A 115 4.86 -6.31 -7.86
CA SER A 115 5.68 -6.34 -6.64
C SER A 115 6.03 -7.76 -6.23
N LEU A 116 7.26 -7.95 -5.77
CA LEU A 116 7.73 -9.15 -5.07
C LEU A 116 7.75 -8.85 -3.56
N PRO A 117 6.91 -9.50 -2.75
CA PRO A 117 6.96 -9.33 -1.31
C PRO A 117 8.28 -9.88 -0.77
N ALA A 118 9.00 -9.06 -0.01
CA ALA A 118 10.11 -9.52 0.79
C ALA A 118 9.53 -9.95 2.15
N THR A 119 9.42 -11.25 2.39
CA THR A 119 8.82 -11.72 3.64
C THR A 119 9.80 -11.51 4.80
N ALA A 120 9.66 -10.41 5.53
CA ALA A 120 10.27 -10.23 6.85
C ALA A 120 9.16 -10.27 7.90
N ARG A 121 8.80 -11.47 8.38
CA ARG A 121 7.80 -11.63 9.45
C ARG A 121 8.51 -11.40 10.79
N THR A 122 8.44 -10.17 11.31
CA THR A 122 8.85 -9.89 12.69
C THR A 122 7.63 -9.45 13.48
N GLY A 123 6.92 -10.40 14.07
CA GLY A 123 5.83 -10.11 15.02
C GLY A 123 6.41 -10.05 16.42
N ARG A 124 6.44 -8.87 17.04
CA ARG A 124 6.68 -8.72 18.48
C ARG A 124 5.33 -8.54 19.16
N GLN A 125 4.95 -9.52 19.98
CA GLN A 125 3.73 -9.48 20.79
C GLN A 125 4.15 -9.06 22.20
N ASP A 126 4.10 -7.76 22.48
CA ASP A 126 4.33 -7.26 23.84
C ASP A 126 2.98 -7.25 24.57
N SER A 127 2.84 -8.10 25.60
CA SER A 127 1.74 -8.04 26.56
C SER A 127 2.04 -6.97 27.60
N LEU A 128 1.17 -5.97 27.71
CA LEU A 128 1.11 -5.07 28.88
C LEU A 128 0.39 -5.76 30.04
#